data_AF-A0A7C3YBH5-F1
#
_entry.id   AF-A0A7C3YBH5-F1
#
_cell.length_a   1.000
_cell.length_b   1.000
_cell.length_c   1.000
_cell.angle_alpha   90.00
_cell.angle_beta   90.00
_cell.angle_gamma   90.00
#
_symmetry.space_group_name_H-M   'P 1'
#
loop_
_entity.id
_entity.type
_entity.pdbx_description
1 polymer ?
#
loop_
_entity_poly.entity_id
_entity_poly.type
_entity_poly.pdbx_seq_one_letter_code
_entity_poly.pdbx_strand_id
1 'polypeptide(L)'
;MKNFLIILLALIIGGGGGYFAWKYLAGRGGEQPRSEAITTENYREPFMWGVNVNPSAVGNYNEDTWATQMAFVKNLGAQWIRLSFDNEPSNKFAIFDDMISYAQGQGIKVYLGLGSTKPILTIDDTYKDGYQVGHEIAIHYKGKIQYYQL
;
A
#
# COMPACT_ATOMS: atom_id res chain seq x y z
N MET A 1 -11.81 27.92 -45.72
CA MET A 1 -11.00 26.71 -46.04
C MET A 1 -9.90 26.42 -45.01
N LYS A 2 -9.12 27.41 -44.55
CA LYS A 2 -8.02 27.19 -43.58
C LYS A 2 -8.44 26.48 -42.28
N ASN A 3 -9.59 26.86 -41.70
CA ASN A 3 -10.07 26.28 -40.45
C ASN A 3 -10.54 24.81 -40.59
N PHE A 4 -11.03 24.43 -41.77
CA PHE A 4 -11.44 23.05 -42.06
C PHE A 4 -10.24 22.10 -42.15
N LEU A 5 -9.14 22.55 -42.77
CA LEU A 5 -7.90 21.80 -42.87
C LEU A 5 -7.24 21.55 -41.51
N ILE A 6 -7.30 22.52 -40.59
CA ILE A 6 -6.74 22.39 -39.23
C ILE A 6 -7.51 21.34 -38.43
N ILE A 7 -8.86 21.38 -38.48
CA ILE A 7 -9.70 20.41 -37.78
C ILE A 7 -9.52 19.00 -38.36
N LEU A 8 -9.42 18.87 -39.68
CA LEU A 8 -9.17 17.58 -40.34
C LEU A 8 -7.81 17.00 -39.94
N LEU A 9 -6.75 17.81 -39.89
CA LEU A 9 -5.42 17.39 -39.43
C LEU A 9 -5.43 16.95 -37.97
N ALA A 10 -6.13 17.69 -37.09
CA ALA A 10 -6.25 17.34 -35.68
C ALA A 10 -6.98 16.00 -35.48
N LEU A 11 -8.00 15.71 -36.29
CA LEU A 11 -8.72 14.43 -36.26
C LEU A 11 -7.86 13.27 -36.79
N ILE A 12 -7.06 13.49 -37.83
CA ILE A 12 -6.16 12.47 -38.37
C ILE A 12 -5.02 12.17 -37.39
N ILE A 13 -4.43 13.19 -36.76
CA ILE A 13 -3.36 13.02 -35.77
C ILE A 13 -3.92 12.42 -34.48
N GLY A 14 -5.07 12.88 -34.00
CA GLY A 14 -5.71 12.36 -32.79
C GLY A 14 -6.24 10.94 -32.96
N GLY A 15 -6.90 10.64 -34.09
CA GLY A 15 -7.44 9.32 -34.40
C GLY A 15 -6.34 8.32 -34.75
N GLY A 16 -5.37 8.72 -35.59
CA GLY A 16 -4.23 7.88 -35.95
C GLY A 16 -3.29 7.63 -34.77
N GLY A 17 -2.93 8.68 -34.03
CA GLY A 17 -2.12 8.57 -32.81
C GLY A 17 -2.81 7.76 -31.73
N GLY A 18 -4.12 7.95 -31.53
CA GLY A 18 -4.93 7.17 -30.61
C GLY A 18 -5.02 5.68 -31.01
N TYR A 19 -5.20 5.38 -32.29
CA TYR A 19 -5.20 4.00 -32.79
C TYR A 19 -3.83 3.34 -32.66
N PHE A 20 -2.73 4.04 -32.92
CA PHE A 20 -1.38 3.49 -32.74
C PHE A 20 -1.06 3.26 -31.27
N ALA A 21 -1.34 4.22 -30.38
CA ALA A 21 -1.20 4.04 -28.94
C ALA A 21 -2.05 2.87 -28.45
N TRP A 22 -3.32 2.79 -28.85
CA TRP A 22 -4.17 1.65 -28.49
C TRP A 22 -3.60 0.34 -29.04
N LYS A 23 -3.30 0.22 -30.34
CA LYS A 23 -2.85 -1.03 -30.96
C LYS A 23 -1.50 -1.54 -30.43
N TYR A 24 -0.56 -0.64 -30.16
CA TYR A 24 0.81 -1.02 -29.79
C TYR A 24 1.10 -0.95 -28.29
N LEU A 25 0.37 -0.12 -27.53
CA LEU A 25 0.58 0.01 -26.08
C LEU A 25 -0.50 -0.71 -25.26
N ALA A 26 -1.76 -0.75 -25.73
CA ALA A 26 -2.89 -1.31 -24.95
C ALA A 26 -3.48 -2.61 -25.52
N GLY A 27 -3.43 -2.81 -26.84
CA GLY A 27 -4.16 -3.84 -27.58
C GLY A 27 -3.42 -5.18 -27.68
N ARG A 28 -2.20 -5.27 -27.13
CA ARG A 28 -1.44 -6.51 -26.97
C ARG A 28 -1.53 -7.11 -25.56
N GLY A 29 -2.48 -6.65 -24.74
CA GLY A 29 -2.72 -7.16 -23.39
C GLY A 29 -3.43 -8.52 -23.30
N GLY A 30 -3.36 -9.37 -24.34
CA GLY A 30 -4.07 -10.66 -24.36
C GLY A 30 -3.18 -11.89 -24.52
N GLU A 31 -2.02 -11.76 -25.16
CA GLU A 31 -1.09 -12.87 -25.36
C GLU A 31 0.34 -12.33 -25.24
N GLN A 32 0.75 -12.01 -24.01
CA GLN A 32 2.17 -12.11 -23.75
C GLN A 32 2.52 -13.60 -23.78
N PRO A 33 3.51 -14.04 -24.59
CA PRO A 33 4.08 -15.36 -24.39
C PRO A 33 4.47 -15.42 -22.93
N ARG A 34 3.95 -16.44 -22.23
CA ARG A 34 4.21 -16.75 -20.82
C ARG A 34 5.68 -16.42 -20.54
N SER A 35 5.90 -15.27 -19.89
CA SER A 35 7.17 -14.54 -19.97
C SER A 35 8.33 -15.48 -19.74
N GLU A 36 9.31 -15.45 -20.64
CA GLU A 36 10.69 -15.78 -20.27
C GLU A 36 10.91 -15.14 -18.90
N ALA A 37 11.24 -15.96 -17.90
CA ALA A 37 11.40 -15.51 -16.53
C ALA A 37 12.21 -14.22 -16.55
N ILE A 38 11.56 -13.10 -16.18
CA ILE A 38 12.21 -11.80 -16.11
C ILE A 38 13.43 -12.03 -15.23
N THR A 39 14.62 -12.07 -15.84
CA THR A 39 15.84 -12.30 -15.09
C THR A 39 15.97 -11.14 -14.13
N THR A 40 16.18 -11.48 -12.86
CA THR A 40 16.18 -10.60 -11.70
C THR A 40 17.21 -9.47 -11.76
N GLU A 41 17.99 -9.37 -12.84
CA GLU A 41 19.11 -8.45 -13.00
C GLU A 41 18.73 -6.96 -13.05
N ASN A 42 17.47 -6.63 -13.33
CA ASN A 42 17.02 -5.22 -13.40
C ASN A 42 16.35 -4.70 -12.12
N TYR A 43 16.15 -5.55 -11.10
CA TYR A 43 15.69 -5.08 -9.79
C TYR A 43 16.88 -4.76 -8.91
N ARG A 44 17.20 -3.46 -8.76
CA ARG A 44 18.27 -2.98 -7.87
C ARG A 44 18.00 -3.27 -6.38
N GLU A 45 16.75 -3.55 -6.02
CA GLU A 45 16.31 -3.91 -4.68
C GLU A 45 15.52 -5.23 -4.76
N PRO A 46 15.74 -6.20 -3.85
CA PRO A 46 14.98 -7.44 -3.84
C PRO A 46 13.48 -7.16 -3.65
N PHE A 47 12.64 -7.94 -4.34
CA PHE A 47 11.19 -7.84 -4.19
C PHE A 47 10.78 -8.02 -2.73
N MET A 48 10.02 -7.07 -2.19
CA MET A 48 9.54 -7.10 -0.81
C MET A 48 8.27 -7.95 -0.71
N TRP A 49 8.43 -9.25 -0.44
CA TRP A 49 7.32 -10.15 -0.20
C TRP A 49 6.74 -9.94 1.21
N GLY A 50 5.44 -9.69 1.28
CA GLY A 50 4.73 -9.43 2.52
C GLY A 50 3.24 -9.71 2.44
N VAL A 51 2.58 -9.65 3.60
CA VAL A 51 1.14 -9.90 3.72
C VAL A 51 0.45 -8.80 4.52
N ASN A 52 -0.84 -8.59 4.27
CA ASN A 52 -1.65 -7.70 5.09
C ASN A 52 -2.19 -8.47 6.30
N VAL A 53 -2.09 -7.87 7.48
CA VAL A 53 -2.61 -8.44 8.72
C VAL A 53 -3.49 -7.40 9.40
N ASN A 54 -4.65 -7.85 9.87
CA ASN A 54 -5.61 -6.99 10.53
C ASN A 54 -6.03 -7.62 11.87
N PRO A 55 -5.26 -7.38 12.94
CA PRO A 55 -5.56 -7.95 14.24
C PRO A 55 -6.81 -7.35 14.88
N SER A 56 -7.24 -6.14 14.49
CA SER A 56 -8.42 -5.47 15.04
C SER A 56 -9.74 -5.89 14.36
N ALA A 57 -9.70 -6.62 13.24
CA ALA A 57 -10.92 -7.15 12.60
C ALA A 57 -11.76 -8.07 13.50
N VAL A 58 -11.17 -8.60 14.58
CA VAL A 58 -11.83 -9.46 15.57
C VAL A 58 -12.26 -8.70 16.84
N GLY A 59 -12.07 -7.37 16.88
CA GLY A 59 -12.57 -6.49 17.93
C GLY A 59 -11.80 -6.52 19.25
N ASN A 60 -10.78 -7.37 19.40
CA ASN A 60 -9.88 -7.36 20.56
C ASN A 60 -8.50 -7.89 20.15
N TYR A 61 -7.45 -7.11 20.43
CA TYR A 61 -6.09 -7.64 20.37
C TYR A 61 -5.92 -8.77 21.38
N ASN A 62 -5.32 -9.87 20.92
CA ASN A 62 -4.97 -11.01 21.75
C ASN A 62 -3.57 -11.50 21.34
N GLU A 63 -2.66 -11.56 22.31
CA GLU A 63 -1.25 -11.89 22.09
C GLU A 63 -1.07 -13.28 21.45
N ASP A 64 -1.83 -14.29 21.88
CA ASP A 64 -1.75 -15.66 21.33
C ASP A 64 -2.20 -15.73 19.88
N THR A 65 -3.28 -15.01 19.55
CA THR A 65 -3.78 -14.89 18.17
C THR A 65 -2.75 -14.17 17.30
N TRP A 66 -2.14 -13.10 17.82
CA TRP A 66 -1.09 -12.37 17.11
C TRP A 66 0.15 -13.23 16.87
N ALA A 67 0.60 -13.96 17.89
CA ALA A 67 1.70 -14.92 17.78
C ALA A 67 1.43 -15.99 16.73
N THR A 68 0.20 -16.52 16.70
CA THR A 68 -0.24 -17.52 15.70
C THR A 68 -0.22 -16.93 14.29
N GLN A 69 -0.72 -15.71 14.11
CA GLN A 69 -0.66 -15.02 12.81
C GLN A 69 0.78 -14.82 12.35
N MET A 70 1.68 -14.36 13.23
CA MET A 70 3.08 -14.17 12.88
C MET A 70 3.79 -15.49 12.54
N ALA A 71 3.44 -16.59 13.20
CA ALA A 71 3.93 -17.91 12.81
C ALA A 71 3.50 -18.26 11.36
N PHE A 72 2.26 -17.95 10.97
CA PHE A 72 1.82 -18.14 9.59
C PHE A 72 2.55 -17.22 8.61
N VAL A 73 2.79 -15.95 8.96
CA VAL A 73 3.60 -15.05 8.14
C VAL A 73 4.98 -15.64 7.86
N LYS A 74 5.66 -16.17 8.89
CA LYS A 74 6.97 -16.83 8.72
C LYS A 74 6.89 -18.08 7.85
N ASN A 75 5.87 -18.90 8.06
CA ASN A 75 5.67 -20.12 7.27
C ASN A 75 5.40 -19.82 5.78
N LEU A 76 4.79 -18.67 5.47
CA LEU A 76 4.63 -18.17 4.10
C LEU A 76 5.91 -17.57 3.50
N GLY A 77 7.00 -17.50 4.26
CA GLY A 77 8.24 -16.86 3.86
C GLY A 77 8.14 -15.33 3.72
N ALA A 78 7.07 -14.72 4.23
CA ALA A 78 6.89 -13.28 4.19
C ALA A 78 7.85 -12.58 5.17
N GLN A 79 8.51 -11.53 4.69
CA GLN A 79 9.46 -10.73 5.47
C GLN A 79 8.85 -9.42 5.96
N TRP A 80 7.67 -9.08 5.41
CA TRP A 80 6.97 -7.85 5.68
C TRP A 80 5.53 -8.12 6.06
N ILE A 81 5.03 -7.30 6.97
CA ILE A 81 3.60 -7.18 7.24
C ILE A 81 3.14 -5.76 7.00
N ARG A 82 1.93 -5.63 6.45
CA ARG A 82 1.17 -4.38 6.47
C ARG A 82 0.20 -4.43 7.64
N LEU A 83 0.32 -3.46 8.54
CA LEU A 83 -0.58 -3.26 9.67
C LEU A 83 -1.37 -1.98 9.46
N SER A 84 -2.69 -2.02 9.55
CA SER A 84 -3.50 -0.79 9.61
C SER A 84 -3.56 -0.30 11.04
N PHE A 85 -3.12 0.93 11.30
CA PHE A 85 -3.21 1.54 12.62
C PHE A 85 -4.66 1.82 12.98
N ASP A 86 -5.11 1.26 14.11
CA ASP A 86 -6.45 1.44 14.63
C ASP A 86 -6.43 2.56 15.68
N ASN A 87 -7.20 3.61 15.39
CA ASN A 87 -7.27 4.79 16.24
C ASN A 87 -8.37 4.74 17.31
N GLU A 88 -9.22 3.71 17.30
CA GLU A 88 -10.38 3.63 18.19
C GLU A 88 -10.02 3.32 19.66
N PRO A 89 -9.12 2.36 19.98
CA PRO A 89 -8.84 2.03 21.36
C PRO A 89 -8.11 3.16 22.11
N SER A 90 -8.50 3.42 23.36
CA SER A 90 -7.83 4.44 24.20
C SER A 90 -6.36 4.11 24.47
N ASN A 91 -6.01 2.82 24.51
CA ASN A 91 -4.65 2.31 24.68
C ASN A 91 -3.98 1.92 23.35
N LYS A 92 -4.42 2.50 22.22
CA LYS A 92 -3.91 2.19 20.86
C LYS A 92 -2.40 2.06 20.76
N PHE A 93 -1.63 2.98 21.33
CA PHE A 93 -0.17 2.93 21.25
C PHE A 93 0.43 1.72 21.96
N ALA A 94 -0.07 1.36 23.15
CA ALA A 94 0.43 0.19 23.88
C ALA A 94 0.18 -1.10 23.10
N ILE A 95 -1.01 -1.24 22.50
CA ILE A 95 -1.37 -2.40 21.66
C ILE A 95 -0.43 -2.49 20.45
N PHE A 96 -0.27 -1.40 19.71
CA PHE A 96 0.56 -1.41 18.50
C PHE A 96 2.06 -1.50 18.81
N ASP A 97 2.54 -0.92 19.92
CA ASP A 97 3.92 -1.10 20.38
C ASP A 97 4.23 -2.58 20.63
N ASP A 98 3.30 -3.32 21.26
CA ASP A 98 3.47 -4.76 21.48
C ASP A 98 3.44 -5.55 20.16
N MET A 99 2.46 -5.29 19.29
CA MET A 99 2.37 -5.93 17.98
C MET A 99 3.64 -5.72 17.14
N ILE A 100 4.11 -4.49 17.06
CA ILE A 100 5.29 -4.08 16.28
C ILE A 100 6.54 -4.72 16.88
N SER A 101 6.71 -4.64 18.20
CA SER A 101 7.88 -5.22 18.88
C SER A 101 7.93 -6.73 18.70
N TYR A 102 6.78 -7.41 18.81
CA TYR A 102 6.68 -8.84 18.57
C TYR A 102 7.08 -9.20 17.13
N ALA A 103 6.50 -8.53 16.12
CA ALA A 103 6.82 -8.78 14.71
C ALA A 103 8.31 -8.55 14.42
N GLN A 104 8.88 -7.44 14.92
CA GLN A 104 10.30 -7.12 14.76
C GLN A 104 11.20 -8.14 15.46
N GLY A 105 10.81 -8.62 16.64
CA GLY A 105 11.49 -9.71 17.34
C GLY A 105 11.50 -11.03 16.57
N GLN A 106 10.53 -11.23 15.67
CA GLN A 106 10.48 -12.36 14.74
C GLN A 106 11.27 -12.13 13.44
N GLY A 107 11.95 -10.99 13.28
CA GLY A 107 12.63 -10.59 12.05
C GLY A 107 11.69 -10.13 10.94
N ILE A 108 10.42 -9.85 11.26
CA ILE A 108 9.41 -9.38 10.32
C ILE A 108 9.39 -7.85 10.36
N LYS A 109 9.50 -7.21 9.19
CA LYS A 109 9.44 -5.75 9.06
C LYS A 109 8.00 -5.28 8.97
N VAL A 110 7.74 -4.08 9.51
CA VAL A 110 6.39 -3.50 9.56
C VAL A 110 6.28 -2.33 8.60
N TYR A 111 5.20 -2.35 7.84
CA TYR A 111 4.69 -1.25 7.03
C TYR A 111 3.38 -0.77 7.66
N LEU A 112 3.35 0.46 8.17
CA LEU A 112 2.22 0.96 8.95
C LEU A 112 1.27 1.81 8.08
N GLY A 113 0.08 1.30 7.84
CA GLY A 113 -1.01 2.06 7.22
C GLY A 113 -1.65 3.00 8.23
N LEU A 114 -1.77 4.27 7.87
CA LEU A 114 -2.45 5.27 8.65
C LEU A 114 -3.89 5.40 8.16
N GLY A 115 -4.81 5.59 9.09
CA GLY A 115 -6.24 5.74 8.80
C GLY A 115 -6.82 6.93 9.53
N SER A 116 -7.96 7.42 9.03
CA SER A 116 -8.72 8.45 9.73
C SER A 116 -9.27 7.93 11.05
N THR A 117 -9.31 8.80 12.07
CA THR A 117 -10.00 8.58 13.35
C THR A 117 -11.52 8.69 13.24
N LYS A 118 -12.02 9.21 12.11
CA LYS A 118 -13.43 9.51 11.86
C LYS A 118 -13.90 8.82 10.57
N PRO A 119 -15.17 8.41 10.49
CA PRO A 119 -15.80 8.07 9.21
C PRO A 119 -15.55 9.18 8.18
N ILE A 120 -15.23 8.81 6.94
CA ILE A 120 -14.93 9.77 5.86
C ILE A 120 -15.98 10.88 5.74
N LEU A 121 -17.25 10.57 6.02
CA LEU A 121 -18.37 11.49 5.90
C LEU A 121 -18.50 12.50 7.06
N THR A 122 -17.70 12.36 8.13
CA THR A 122 -17.75 13.22 9.32
C THR A 122 -16.47 14.04 9.53
N ILE A 123 -15.58 14.05 8.53
CA ILE A 123 -14.34 14.82 8.56
C ILE A 123 -14.61 16.20 7.95
N ASP A 124 -14.49 17.25 8.77
CA ASP A 124 -14.65 18.63 8.31
C ASP A 124 -13.46 19.11 7.47
N ASP A 125 -12.24 18.68 7.82
CA ASP A 125 -11.01 18.98 7.11
C ASP A 125 -10.08 17.76 7.12
N THR A 126 -10.02 17.06 5.99
CA THR A 126 -9.22 15.84 5.81
C THR A 126 -7.72 16.09 5.90
N TYR A 127 -7.28 17.30 5.56
CA TYR A 127 -5.85 17.64 5.62
C TYR A 127 -5.43 17.87 7.06
N LYS A 128 -6.22 18.64 7.83
CA LYS A 128 -5.87 18.95 9.21
C LYS A 128 -6.02 17.74 10.13
N ASP A 129 -7.15 17.03 10.06
CA ASP A 129 -7.41 15.88 10.91
C ASP A 129 -6.45 14.72 10.58
N GLY A 130 -6.26 14.43 9.30
CA GLY A 130 -5.30 13.43 8.83
C GLY A 130 -3.86 13.77 9.19
N TYR A 131 -3.47 15.05 9.07
CA TYR A 131 -2.12 15.50 9.45
C TYR A 131 -1.86 15.31 10.94
N GLN A 132 -2.77 15.72 11.82
CA GLN A 132 -2.55 15.64 13.26
C GLN A 132 -2.38 14.18 13.72
N VAL A 133 -3.27 13.30 13.27
CA VAL A 133 -3.22 11.87 13.58
C VAL A 133 -1.95 11.24 13.01
N GLY A 134 -1.66 11.49 11.73
CA GLY A 134 -0.45 10.95 11.10
C GLY A 134 0.83 11.46 11.74
N HIS A 135 0.87 12.73 12.16
CA HIS A 135 2.00 13.34 12.84
C HIS A 135 2.22 12.73 14.24
N GLU A 136 1.17 12.56 15.04
CA GLU A 136 1.22 11.91 16.35
C GLU A 136 1.81 10.50 16.24
N ILE A 137 1.30 9.69 15.31
CA ILE A 137 1.75 8.32 15.06
C ILE A 137 3.21 8.30 14.56
N ALA A 138 3.56 9.17 13.61
CA ALA A 138 4.91 9.23 13.07
C ALA A 138 5.96 9.65 14.11
N ILE A 139 5.61 10.57 15.02
CA ILE A 139 6.48 10.94 16.14
C ILE A 139 6.66 9.77 17.09
N HIS A 140 5.56 9.10 17.50
CA HIS A 140 5.62 7.98 18.44
C HIS A 140 6.52 6.84 17.94
N TYR A 141 6.44 6.52 16.64
CA TYR A 141 7.21 5.44 16.02
C TYR A 141 8.50 5.87 15.34
N LYS A 142 8.97 7.10 15.58
CA LYS A 142 10.21 7.61 14.98
C LYS A 142 11.39 6.68 15.28
N GLY A 143 12.02 6.18 14.22
CA GLY A 143 13.15 5.25 14.31
C GLY A 143 12.77 3.78 14.53
N LYS A 144 11.51 3.48 14.86
CA LYS A 144 10.98 2.10 14.94
C LYS A 144 10.36 1.65 13.62
N ILE A 145 9.59 2.52 12.97
CA ILE A 145 8.93 2.26 11.69
C ILE A 145 9.60 3.07 10.58
N GLN A 146 9.91 2.41 9.47
CA GLN A 146 10.57 3.02 8.32
C GLN A 146 9.60 3.34 7.17
N TYR A 147 8.46 2.64 7.10
CA TYR A 147 7.54 2.75 5.98
C TYR A 147 6.11 2.98 6.46
N TYR A 148 5.48 3.99 5.87
CA TYR A 148 4.11 4.39 6.14
C TYR A 148 3.29 4.38 4.85
N GLN A 149 2.02 4.02 4.96
CA GLN A 149 1.01 4.30 3.94
C GLN A 149 0.04 5.34 4.45
N LEU A 150 -0.19 6.36 3.62
CA LEU A 150 -1.21 7.37 3.81
C LEU A 150 -2.56 6.89 3.27
#